data_AF-A0A3S3DEF5-F1
#
_entry.id   AF-A0A3S3DEF5-F1
#
_cell.length_a   1.000
_cell.length_b   1.000
_cell.length_c   1.000
_cell.angle_alpha   90.00
_cell.angle_beta   90.00
_cell.angle_gamma   90.00
#
_symmetry.space_group_name_H-M   'P 1'
#
loop_
_entity.id
_entity.type
_entity.pdbx_description
1 polymer ?
#
loop_
_entity_poly.entity_id
_entity_poly.type
_entity_poly.pdbx_seq_one_letter_code
_entity_poly.pdbx_strand_id
1 'polypeptide(L)'
;MIQTGSKQTASPEWWTFMSNPAGYVDAARLAQCFDGMIGEAACERMLQSQRLHERLSKLLLDHYGLTRAVSDEPADEVDRAIALSTGVELEELALRAGAIYWAGSLAAVIDGREAAALQAALGADLCAIAVANRDLAGPVQPLEPLEDIHRRVYADGLSCLGAWCQAMPGDTSKRVRLKLLPHEHIDKTTAKPFSEAGPAIVRRAMS
;
A
#
# COMPACT_ATOMS: atom_id res chain seq x y z
N MET A 1 -16.24 27.66 30.02
CA MET A 1 -15.05 27.91 29.19
C MET A 1 -15.07 26.90 28.04
N ILE A 2 -14.68 27.37 26.87
CA ILE A 2 -15.00 26.83 25.53
C ILE A 2 -14.05 25.68 25.16
N GLN A 3 -14.58 24.62 24.54
CA GLN A 3 -13.93 23.97 23.40
C GLN A 3 -14.99 23.59 22.38
N THR A 4 -15.32 24.56 21.53
CA THR A 4 -15.86 24.30 20.19
C THR A 4 -14.75 23.62 19.39
N GLY A 5 -14.85 22.30 19.25
CA GLY A 5 -14.00 21.55 18.31
C GLY A 5 -14.19 22.14 16.92
N SER A 6 -13.13 22.74 16.38
CA SER A 6 -13.10 23.17 14.99
C SER A 6 -13.31 21.91 14.14
N LYS A 7 -14.44 21.81 13.43
CA LYS A 7 -14.58 20.83 12.35
C LYS A 7 -13.55 21.21 11.31
N GLN A 8 -12.38 20.58 11.35
CA GLN A 8 -11.39 20.70 10.31
C GLN A 8 -12.07 20.26 9.01
N THR A 9 -12.32 21.21 8.11
CA THR A 9 -12.73 20.89 6.75
C THR A 9 -11.60 20.10 6.12
N ALA A 10 -11.92 18.91 5.63
CA ALA A 10 -10.98 18.03 4.94
C ALA A 10 -10.21 18.80 3.84
N SER A 11 -8.94 18.43 3.65
CA SER A 11 -8.10 18.99 2.59
C SER A 11 -8.72 18.76 1.19
N PRO A 12 -8.46 19.62 0.20
CA PRO A 12 -8.92 19.42 -1.17
C PRO A 12 -8.47 18.08 -1.78
N GLU A 13 -7.26 17.64 -1.43
CA GLU A 13 -6.69 16.35 -1.82
C GLU A 13 -7.50 15.21 -1.21
N TRP A 14 -7.81 15.29 0.09
CA TRP A 14 -8.66 14.30 0.76
C TRP A 14 -10.07 14.24 0.16
N TRP A 15 -10.65 15.40 -0.14
CA TRP A 15 -11.96 15.46 -0.78
C TRP A 15 -11.95 14.78 -2.15
N THR A 16 -10.90 15.00 -2.94
CA THR A 16 -10.71 14.35 -4.25
C THR A 16 -10.54 12.83 -4.09
N PHE A 17 -9.72 12.40 -3.13
CA PHE A 17 -9.51 10.99 -2.80
C PHE A 17 -10.82 10.29 -2.40
N MET A 18 -11.69 10.95 -1.65
CA MET A 18 -12.97 10.39 -1.23
C MET A 18 -14.04 10.43 -2.34
N SER A 19 -14.05 11.45 -3.20
CA SER A 19 -15.12 11.65 -4.18
C SER A 19 -14.87 11.04 -5.56
N ASN A 20 -13.60 10.85 -5.96
CA ASN A 20 -13.24 10.47 -7.32
C ASN A 20 -12.32 9.23 -7.41
N PRO A 21 -12.79 8.02 -7.04
CA PRO A 21 -12.00 6.80 -7.20
C PRO A 21 -11.54 6.50 -8.62
N ALA A 22 -12.26 6.95 -9.66
CA ALA A 22 -11.82 6.82 -11.04
C ALA A 22 -10.51 7.59 -11.34
N GLY A 23 -10.12 8.55 -10.49
CA GLY A 23 -8.87 9.29 -10.63
C GLY A 23 -7.62 8.53 -10.18
N TYR A 24 -7.77 7.42 -9.45
CA TYR A 24 -6.63 6.69 -8.88
C TYR A 24 -6.75 5.17 -8.92
N VAL A 25 -7.91 4.63 -9.31
CA VAL A 25 -8.11 3.19 -9.39
C VAL A 25 -7.19 2.55 -10.44
N ASP A 26 -6.67 1.37 -10.12
CA ASP A 26 -5.96 0.52 -11.05
C ASP A 26 -6.90 -0.05 -12.13
N ALA A 27 -6.43 -0.20 -13.36
CA ALA A 27 -7.28 -0.65 -14.47
C ALA A 27 -7.82 -2.08 -14.28
N ALA A 28 -7.04 -2.97 -13.65
CA ALA A 28 -7.49 -4.33 -13.36
C ALA A 28 -8.60 -4.35 -12.30
N ARG A 29 -8.58 -3.41 -11.33
CA ARG A 29 -9.66 -3.21 -10.37
C ARG A 29 -10.93 -2.71 -11.05
N LEU A 30 -10.81 -1.81 -12.02
CA LEU A 30 -11.98 -1.36 -12.78
C LEU A 30 -12.54 -2.50 -13.66
N ALA A 31 -11.69 -3.34 -14.24
CA ALA A 31 -12.13 -4.48 -15.06
C ALA A 31 -13.01 -5.48 -14.27
N GLN A 32 -12.74 -5.66 -12.97
CA GLN A 32 -13.57 -6.50 -12.08
C GLN A 32 -15.03 -6.01 -11.97
N CYS A 33 -15.28 -4.71 -12.15
CA CYS A 33 -16.64 -4.15 -12.13
C CYS A 33 -17.50 -4.58 -13.33
N PHE A 34 -16.90 -5.17 -14.36
CA PHE A 34 -17.58 -5.56 -15.60
C PHE A 34 -17.70 -7.07 -15.79
N ASP A 35 -17.41 -7.88 -14.76
CA ASP A 35 -17.51 -9.35 -14.82
C ASP A 35 -16.81 -9.97 -16.05
N GLY A 36 -15.68 -9.39 -16.46
CA GLY A 36 -14.90 -9.84 -17.62
C GLY A 36 -15.43 -9.39 -18.99
N MET A 37 -16.52 -8.62 -19.06
CA MET A 37 -17.03 -8.05 -20.33
C MET A 37 -16.13 -6.96 -20.91
N ILE A 38 -15.37 -6.27 -20.06
CA ILE A 38 -14.44 -5.21 -20.46
C ILE A 38 -13.05 -5.57 -19.93
N GLY A 39 -12.09 -5.74 -20.84
CA GLY A 39 -10.71 -6.02 -20.48
C GLY A 39 -9.96 -4.79 -19.94
N GLU A 40 -8.83 -5.04 -19.30
CA GLU A 40 -7.98 -4.03 -18.65
C GLU A 40 -7.57 -2.88 -19.59
N ALA A 41 -7.07 -3.20 -20.79
CA ALA A 41 -6.67 -2.19 -21.77
C ALA A 41 -7.82 -1.24 -22.18
N ALA A 42 -9.08 -1.71 -22.14
CA ALA A 42 -10.24 -0.85 -22.36
C ALA A 42 -10.53 0.01 -21.13
N CYS A 43 -10.40 -0.54 -19.93
CA CYS A 43 -10.51 0.19 -18.67
C CYS A 43 -9.46 1.31 -18.57
N GLU A 44 -8.21 1.07 -18.96
CA GLU A 44 -7.17 2.11 -19.04
C GLU A 44 -7.62 3.29 -19.90
N ARG A 45 -8.13 3.03 -21.11
CA ARG A 45 -8.64 4.08 -22.00
C ARG A 45 -9.84 4.83 -21.41
N MET A 46 -10.69 4.13 -20.66
CA MET A 46 -11.82 4.76 -19.97
C MET A 46 -11.35 5.68 -18.85
N LEU A 47 -10.34 5.26 -18.07
CA LEU A 47 -9.72 6.02 -16.99
C LEU A 47 -8.98 7.27 -17.51
N GLN A 48 -8.44 7.24 -18.73
CA GLN A 48 -7.88 8.45 -19.37
C GLN A 48 -8.95 9.47 -19.82
N SER A 49 -10.24 9.10 -19.81
CA SER A 49 -11.32 9.96 -20.28
C SER A 49 -12.01 10.67 -19.10
N GLN A 50 -11.65 11.94 -18.86
CA GLN A 50 -12.19 12.73 -17.75
C GLN A 50 -13.73 12.80 -17.73
N ARG A 51 -14.37 12.84 -18.91
CA ARG A 51 -15.84 12.82 -19.04
C ARG A 51 -16.51 11.56 -18.48
N LEU A 52 -15.75 10.47 -18.34
CA LEU A 52 -16.26 9.20 -17.81
C LEU A 52 -16.04 9.07 -16.30
N HIS A 53 -15.16 9.89 -15.70
CA HIS A 53 -14.77 9.76 -14.28
C HIS A 53 -15.96 9.77 -13.33
N GLU A 54 -16.95 10.64 -13.53
CA GLU A 54 -18.12 10.67 -12.65
C GLU A 54 -18.88 9.33 -12.67
N ARG A 55 -19.11 8.77 -13.86
CA ARG A 55 -19.83 7.50 -14.04
C ARG A 55 -19.02 6.32 -13.53
N LEU A 56 -17.71 6.30 -13.81
CA LEU A 56 -16.79 5.28 -13.34
C LEU A 56 -16.66 5.32 -11.83
N SER A 57 -16.55 6.51 -11.24
CA SER A 57 -16.50 6.69 -9.79
C SER A 57 -17.76 6.17 -9.13
N LYS A 58 -18.95 6.44 -9.70
CA LYS A 58 -20.20 5.86 -9.20
C LYS A 58 -20.18 4.32 -9.27
N LEU A 59 -19.76 3.74 -10.38
CA LEU A 59 -19.64 2.29 -10.54
C LEU A 59 -18.71 1.68 -9.48
N LEU A 60 -17.56 2.30 -9.22
CA LEU A 60 -16.59 1.86 -8.22
C LEU A 60 -17.15 1.96 -6.80
N LEU A 61 -17.86 3.04 -6.49
CA LEU A 61 -18.50 3.20 -5.18
C LEU A 61 -19.52 2.09 -4.94
N ASP A 62 -20.36 1.81 -5.94
CA ASP A 62 -21.41 0.78 -5.85
C ASP A 62 -20.79 -0.64 -5.77
N HIS A 63 -19.85 -0.97 -6.66
CA HIS A 63 -19.24 -2.31 -6.74
C HIS A 63 -18.42 -2.67 -5.49
N TYR A 64 -17.64 -1.73 -4.97
CA TYR A 64 -16.76 -1.96 -3.81
C TYR A 64 -17.40 -1.59 -2.46
N GLY A 65 -18.68 -1.20 -2.45
CA GLY A 65 -19.39 -0.81 -1.23
C GLY A 65 -18.71 0.34 -0.50
N LEU A 66 -18.35 1.39 -1.25
CA LEU A 66 -17.71 2.60 -0.72
C LEU A 66 -18.75 3.71 -0.53
N THR A 67 -18.61 4.45 0.55
CA THR A 67 -19.46 5.59 0.87
C THR A 67 -18.99 6.82 0.10
N ARG A 68 -19.93 7.56 -0.49
CA ARG A 68 -19.65 8.86 -1.14
C ARG A 68 -19.39 9.99 -0.14
N ALA A 69 -19.88 9.84 1.10
CA ALA A 69 -19.63 10.80 2.17
C ALA A 69 -18.13 10.88 2.45
N VAL A 70 -17.63 12.11 2.56
CA VAL A 70 -16.26 12.36 2.96
C VAL A 70 -16.13 11.97 4.44
N SER A 71 -15.38 10.91 4.69
CA SER A 71 -15.02 10.50 6.05
C SER A 71 -13.95 11.45 6.60
N ASP A 72 -13.79 11.41 7.93
CA ASP A 72 -12.74 12.17 8.59
C ASP A 72 -11.36 11.79 8.02
N GLU A 73 -10.59 12.83 7.72
CA GLU A 73 -9.19 12.71 7.28
C GLU A 73 -8.33 12.19 8.45
N PRO A 74 -7.37 11.27 8.21
CA PRO A 74 -6.47 10.81 9.24
C PRO A 74 -5.77 11.98 9.93
N ALA A 75 -5.85 12.01 11.26
CA ALA A 75 -5.17 13.02 12.06
C ALA A 75 -3.65 12.86 12.00
N ASP A 76 -3.18 11.60 11.90
CA ASP A 76 -1.77 11.29 11.69
C ASP A 76 -1.35 11.63 10.25
N GLU A 77 -0.28 12.42 10.14
CA GLU A 77 0.22 12.90 8.85
C GLU A 77 0.80 11.78 7.98
N VAL A 78 1.42 10.78 8.59
CA VAL A 78 1.98 9.64 7.86
C VAL A 78 0.86 8.78 7.30
N ASP A 79 -0.17 8.48 8.09
CA ASP A 79 -1.35 7.74 7.62
C ASP A 79 -2.09 8.49 6.50
N ARG A 80 -2.19 9.82 6.60
CA ARG A 80 -2.73 10.66 5.52
C ARG A 80 -1.86 10.57 4.27
N ALA A 81 -0.54 10.68 4.41
CA ALA A 81 0.39 10.62 3.29
C ALA A 81 0.29 9.26 2.56
N ILE A 82 0.27 8.14 3.30
CA ILE A 82 0.08 6.79 2.74
C ILE A 82 -1.26 6.71 2.00
N ALA A 83 -2.33 7.21 2.60
CA ALA A 83 -3.65 7.18 1.98
C ALA A 83 -3.71 7.98 0.67
N LEU A 84 -2.94 9.06 0.55
CA LEU A 84 -2.92 9.94 -0.62
C LEU A 84 -1.90 9.51 -1.70
N SER A 85 -0.92 8.65 -1.37
CA SER A 85 0.04 8.09 -2.34
C SER A 85 -0.62 7.48 -3.57
N THR A 86 0.01 7.65 -4.72
CA THR A 86 -0.35 6.97 -5.98
C THR A 86 -0.08 5.46 -5.90
N GLY A 87 -0.62 4.69 -6.85
CA GLY A 87 -0.33 3.26 -6.94
C GLY A 87 1.16 2.95 -6.99
N VAL A 88 1.92 3.68 -7.83
CA VAL A 88 3.38 3.51 -7.95
C VAL A 88 4.10 3.80 -6.63
N GLU A 89 3.75 4.89 -5.94
CA GLU A 89 4.35 5.22 -4.65
C GLU A 89 4.02 4.16 -3.58
N LEU A 90 2.83 3.56 -3.63
CA LEU A 90 2.45 2.47 -2.74
C LEU A 90 3.23 1.18 -3.04
N GLU A 91 3.57 0.90 -4.30
CA GLU A 91 4.43 -0.23 -4.66
C GLU A 91 5.87 -0.04 -4.16
N GLU A 92 6.41 1.17 -4.30
CA GLU A 92 7.71 1.52 -3.74
C GLU A 92 7.71 1.46 -2.21
N LEU A 93 6.64 1.95 -1.58
CA LEU A 93 6.44 1.87 -0.15
C LEU A 93 6.37 0.42 0.33
N ALA A 94 5.67 -0.45 -0.40
CA ALA A 94 5.62 -1.88 -0.11
C ALA A 94 7.03 -2.49 -0.17
N LEU A 95 7.82 -2.18 -1.21
CA LEU A 95 9.19 -2.69 -1.32
C LEU A 95 10.09 -2.25 -0.15
N ARG A 96 10.00 -0.97 0.27
CA ARG A 96 10.72 -0.46 1.45
C ARG A 96 10.25 -1.11 2.75
N ALA A 97 8.93 -1.26 2.93
CA ALA A 97 8.34 -1.95 4.08
C ALA A 97 8.79 -3.42 4.15
N GLY A 98 8.89 -4.09 3.00
CA GLY A 98 9.47 -5.41 2.87
C GLY A 98 10.92 -5.45 3.35
N ALA A 99 11.75 -4.52 2.90
CA ALA A 99 13.15 -4.46 3.32
C ALA A 99 13.29 -4.29 4.85
N ILE A 100 12.45 -3.44 5.46
CA ILE A 100 12.39 -3.29 6.93
C ILE A 100 11.93 -4.59 7.59
N TYR A 101 10.88 -5.23 7.09
CA TYR A 101 10.40 -6.52 7.64
C TYR A 101 11.52 -7.58 7.62
N TRP A 102 12.33 -7.61 6.56
CA TRP A 102 13.44 -8.53 6.37
C TRP A 102 14.75 -8.12 7.08
N ALA A 103 14.78 -6.98 7.78
CA ALA A 103 16.00 -6.41 8.37
C ALA A 103 16.73 -7.36 9.31
N GLY A 104 16.00 -8.17 10.07
CA GLY A 104 16.57 -9.18 10.96
C GLY A 104 17.39 -10.23 10.20
N SER A 105 16.82 -10.79 9.14
CA SER A 105 17.45 -11.79 8.27
C SER A 105 18.64 -11.20 7.50
N LEU A 106 18.45 -10.04 6.88
CA LEU A 106 19.46 -9.42 6.02
C LEU A 106 20.72 -9.06 6.79
N ALA A 107 20.58 -8.54 8.00
CA ALA A 107 21.71 -8.11 8.79
C ALA A 107 22.29 -9.22 9.70
N ALA A 108 21.74 -10.43 9.64
CA ALA A 108 22.38 -11.63 10.20
C ALA A 108 23.47 -12.21 9.27
N VAL A 109 23.58 -11.69 8.05
CA VAL A 109 24.59 -12.12 7.07
C VAL A 109 25.95 -11.59 7.46
N ILE A 110 26.88 -12.52 7.70
CA ILE A 110 28.25 -12.22 8.14
C ILE A 110 29.30 -12.52 7.05
N ASP A 111 28.95 -13.32 6.05
CA ASP A 111 29.85 -13.62 4.92
C ASP A 111 29.75 -12.51 3.87
N GLY A 112 30.91 -11.92 3.53
CA GLY A 112 30.97 -10.80 2.59
C GLY A 112 30.53 -11.14 1.16
N ARG A 113 30.63 -12.39 0.72
CA ARG A 113 30.14 -12.82 -0.60
C ARG A 113 28.62 -12.94 -0.60
N GLU A 114 28.04 -13.47 0.46
CA GLU A 114 26.58 -13.55 0.62
C GLU A 114 25.97 -12.14 0.74
N ALA A 115 26.61 -11.24 1.48
CA ALA A 115 26.20 -9.84 1.57
C ALA A 115 26.25 -9.14 0.19
N ALA A 116 27.30 -9.37 -0.59
CA ALA A 116 27.42 -8.84 -1.94
C ALA A 116 26.36 -9.41 -2.89
N ALA A 117 26.03 -10.70 -2.78
CA ALA A 117 24.98 -11.33 -3.58
C ALA A 117 23.59 -10.77 -3.24
N LEU A 118 23.29 -10.53 -1.97
CA LEU A 118 22.05 -9.88 -1.53
C LEU A 118 21.94 -8.45 -2.03
N GLN A 119 23.03 -7.68 -1.95
CA GLN A 119 23.06 -6.32 -2.47
C GLN A 119 22.88 -6.29 -4.00
N ALA A 120 23.42 -7.28 -4.72
CA ALA A 120 23.20 -7.41 -6.16
C ALA A 120 21.73 -7.77 -6.49
N ALA A 121 21.07 -8.57 -5.65
CA ALA A 121 19.70 -9.02 -5.86
C ALA A 121 18.63 -8.00 -5.42
N LEU A 122 18.87 -7.25 -4.34
CA LEU A 122 17.91 -6.28 -3.77
C LEU A 122 18.25 -4.83 -4.08
N GLY A 123 19.51 -4.52 -4.36
CA GLY A 123 20.00 -3.15 -4.48
C GLY A 123 20.47 -2.58 -3.13
N ALA A 124 21.43 -1.66 -3.23
CA ALA A 124 22.10 -1.05 -2.07
C ALA A 124 21.14 -0.29 -1.15
N ASP A 125 20.17 0.43 -1.73
CA ASP A 125 19.28 1.30 -0.98
C ASP A 125 18.35 0.50 -0.07
N LEU A 126 17.78 -0.61 -0.56
CA LEU A 126 16.93 -1.49 0.25
C LEU A 126 17.73 -2.16 1.37
N CYS A 127 18.96 -2.59 1.09
CA CYS A 127 19.86 -3.11 2.13
C CYS A 127 20.15 -2.06 3.21
N ALA A 128 20.40 -0.81 2.83
CA ALA A 128 20.63 0.28 3.77
C ALA A 128 19.39 0.58 4.64
N ILE A 129 18.20 0.64 4.02
CA ILE A 129 16.92 0.80 4.72
C ILE A 129 16.72 -0.33 5.72
N ALA A 130 16.96 -1.57 5.32
CA ALA A 130 16.84 -2.73 6.19
C ALA A 130 17.76 -2.60 7.42
N VAL A 131 19.05 -2.32 7.21
CA VAL A 131 20.04 -2.18 8.30
C VAL A 131 19.68 -1.05 9.26
N ALA A 132 19.12 0.06 8.77
CA ALA A 132 18.72 1.20 9.59
C ALA A 132 17.48 0.94 10.47
N ASN A 133 16.65 -0.07 10.14
CA ASN A 133 15.35 -0.30 10.77
C ASN A 133 15.21 -1.70 11.41
N ARG A 134 16.32 -2.26 11.91
CA ARG A 134 16.33 -3.57 12.59
C ARG A 134 15.43 -3.64 13.83
N ASP A 135 15.12 -2.49 14.43
CA ASP A 135 14.23 -2.36 15.59
C ASP A 135 12.78 -2.78 15.29
N LEU A 136 12.36 -2.71 14.02
CA LEU A 136 11.02 -3.07 13.57
C LEU A 136 10.97 -4.36 12.73
N ALA A 137 12.06 -5.13 12.71
CA ALA A 137 12.16 -6.33 11.89
C ALA A 137 11.06 -7.35 12.23
N GLY A 138 10.60 -8.06 11.20
CA GLY A 138 9.81 -9.27 11.37
C GLY A 138 10.64 -10.45 11.90
N PRO A 139 10.01 -11.62 12.05
CA PRO A 139 10.72 -12.85 12.38
C PRO A 139 11.83 -13.15 11.37
N VAL A 140 12.95 -13.70 11.86
CA VAL A 140 14.04 -14.15 10.98
C VAL A 140 13.55 -15.27 10.07
N GLN A 141 13.91 -15.18 8.80
CA GLN A 141 13.48 -16.09 7.76
C GLN A 141 14.60 -16.44 6.77
N PRO A 142 14.54 -17.61 6.11
CA PRO A 142 15.60 -18.06 5.20
C PRO A 142 15.76 -17.12 3.99
N LEU A 143 17.00 -16.76 3.68
CA LEU A 143 17.33 -15.87 2.55
C LEU A 143 17.28 -16.62 1.21
N GLU A 144 17.65 -17.90 1.20
CA GLU A 144 17.62 -18.71 -0.02
C GLU A 144 16.18 -19.06 -0.46
N PRO A 145 15.91 -19.18 -1.77
CA PRO A 145 16.84 -18.90 -2.87
C PRO A 145 16.97 -17.39 -3.16
N LEU A 146 18.21 -16.90 -3.35
CA LEU A 146 18.47 -15.47 -3.58
C LEU A 146 17.89 -14.91 -4.87
N GLU A 147 17.69 -15.75 -5.90
CA GLU A 147 17.08 -15.34 -7.18
C GLU A 147 15.64 -14.79 -7.03
N ASP A 148 14.94 -15.21 -5.98
CA ASP A 148 13.56 -14.81 -5.68
C ASP A 148 13.45 -13.78 -4.54
N ILE A 149 14.58 -13.35 -3.96
CA ILE A 149 14.57 -12.55 -2.73
C ILE A 149 13.83 -11.23 -2.92
N HIS A 150 14.01 -10.56 -4.06
CA HIS A 150 13.31 -9.31 -4.37
C HIS A 150 11.78 -9.50 -4.36
N ARG A 151 11.30 -10.56 -5.01
CA ARG A 151 9.87 -10.88 -5.08
C ARG A 151 9.30 -11.19 -3.70
N ARG A 152 10.04 -11.93 -2.87
CA ARG A 152 9.63 -12.30 -1.50
C ARG A 152 9.60 -11.09 -0.57
N VAL A 153 10.63 -10.24 -0.64
CA VAL A 153 10.70 -8.97 0.10
C VAL A 153 9.51 -8.09 -0.26
N TYR A 154 9.23 -7.92 -1.55
CA TYR A 154 8.09 -7.14 -2.02
C TYR A 154 6.74 -7.73 -1.56
N ALA A 155 6.55 -9.05 -1.64
CA ALA A 155 5.32 -9.72 -1.19
C ALA A 155 5.04 -9.56 0.32
N ASP A 156 6.09 -9.65 1.16
CA ASP A 156 5.98 -9.39 2.59
C ASP A 156 5.73 -7.90 2.87
N GLY A 157 6.30 -7.03 2.04
CA GLY A 157 6.01 -5.60 2.02
C GLY A 157 4.54 -5.27 1.74
N LEU A 158 3.95 -5.91 0.72
CA LEU A 158 2.52 -5.85 0.45
C LEU A 158 1.71 -6.37 1.63
N SER A 159 2.17 -7.44 2.29
CA SER A 159 1.49 -7.98 3.48
C SER A 159 1.51 -7.00 4.66
N CYS A 160 2.60 -6.25 4.85
CA CYS A 160 2.67 -5.14 5.80
C CYS A 160 1.70 -4.01 5.43
N LEU A 161 1.63 -3.62 4.15
CA LEU A 161 0.67 -2.61 3.66
C LEU A 161 -0.80 -3.07 3.81
N GLY A 162 -1.07 -4.36 3.59
CA GLY A 162 -2.37 -4.98 3.84
C GLY A 162 -2.76 -4.93 5.32
N ALA A 163 -1.78 -5.16 6.22
CA ALA A 163 -1.96 -5.02 7.66
C ALA A 163 -2.29 -3.57 8.05
N TRP A 164 -1.56 -2.60 7.51
CA TRP A 164 -1.87 -1.18 7.68
C TRP A 164 -3.29 -0.87 7.21
N CYS A 165 -3.70 -1.36 6.03
CA CYS A 165 -5.05 -1.18 5.53
C CYS A 165 -6.11 -1.76 6.49
N GLN A 166 -5.85 -2.90 7.14
CA GLN A 166 -6.79 -3.48 8.11
C GLN A 166 -6.89 -2.67 9.41
N ALA A 167 -5.82 -1.98 9.79
CA ALA A 167 -5.82 -1.10 10.96
C ALA A 167 -6.52 0.26 10.69
N MET A 168 -6.66 0.66 9.42
CA MET A 168 -7.28 1.93 9.05
C MET A 168 -8.80 1.89 9.13
N PRO A 169 -9.45 2.91 9.73
CA PRO A 169 -10.89 2.97 9.85
C PRO A 169 -11.58 3.29 8.52
N GLY A 170 -12.84 2.86 8.41
CA GLY A 170 -13.76 3.28 7.35
C GLY A 170 -13.35 2.82 5.95
N ASP A 171 -13.71 3.63 4.96
CA ASP A 171 -13.49 3.31 3.54
C ASP A 171 -12.10 3.68 3.03
N THR A 172 -11.28 4.36 3.85
CA THR A 172 -9.91 4.75 3.52
C THR A 172 -9.10 3.55 3.06
N SER A 173 -9.16 2.45 3.81
CA SER A 173 -8.44 1.22 3.50
C SER A 173 -8.85 0.65 2.14
N LYS A 174 -10.15 0.45 1.91
CA LYS A 174 -10.67 -0.07 0.65
C LYS A 174 -10.23 0.78 -0.54
N ARG A 175 -10.24 2.11 -0.39
CA ARG A 175 -9.82 3.06 -1.43
C ARG A 175 -8.33 3.00 -1.72
N VAL A 176 -7.48 2.84 -0.70
CA VAL A 176 -6.04 2.62 -0.92
C VAL A 176 -5.80 1.33 -1.70
N ARG A 177 -6.51 0.24 -1.40
CA ARG A 177 -6.39 -1.03 -2.13
C ARG A 177 -6.78 -0.92 -3.60
N LEU A 178 -7.68 0.00 -3.96
CA LEU A 178 -8.06 0.24 -5.35
C LEU A 178 -6.93 0.81 -6.20
N LYS A 179 -5.90 1.42 -5.60
CA LYS A 179 -4.75 2.00 -6.31
C LYS A 179 -3.73 0.97 -6.78
N LEU A 180 -3.84 -0.24 -6.26
CA LEU A 180 -2.92 -1.33 -6.52
C LEU A 180 -3.60 -2.38 -7.39
N LEU A 181 -2.80 -3.08 -8.18
CA LEU A 181 -3.21 -4.31 -8.84
C LEU A 181 -3.83 -5.27 -7.79
N PRO A 182 -4.84 -6.07 -8.16
CA PRO A 182 -5.33 -7.14 -7.31
C PRO A 182 -4.21 -8.05 -6.79
N HIS A 183 -3.96 -7.98 -5.48
CA HIS A 183 -2.94 -8.76 -4.79
C HIS A 183 -3.54 -9.46 -3.58
N GLU A 184 -3.29 -10.76 -3.45
CA GLU A 184 -3.79 -11.51 -2.30
C GLU A 184 -3.21 -11.03 -0.96
N HIS A 185 -1.98 -10.50 -0.98
CA HIS A 185 -1.29 -9.92 0.19
C HIS A 185 -1.99 -8.66 0.73
N ILE A 186 -2.75 -7.97 -0.12
CA ILE A 186 -3.46 -6.73 0.20
C ILE A 186 -4.95 -7.01 0.49
N ASP A 187 -5.55 -7.91 -0.28
CA ASP A 187 -7.00 -8.12 -0.31
C ASP A 187 -7.50 -9.12 0.73
N LYS A 188 -6.67 -10.06 1.17
CA LYS A 188 -7.02 -11.08 2.18
C LYS A 188 -6.68 -10.62 3.60
N THR A 189 -7.22 -11.34 4.58
CA THR A 189 -6.85 -11.17 5.99
C THR A 189 -5.36 -11.41 6.16
N THR A 190 -4.71 -10.51 6.90
CA THR A 190 -3.27 -10.54 7.08
C THR A 190 -2.91 -11.57 8.15
N ALA A 191 -1.88 -12.38 7.89
CA ALA A 191 -1.34 -13.28 8.90
C ALA A 191 -0.78 -12.54 10.11
N LYS A 192 -0.82 -13.20 11.28
CA LYS A 192 -0.51 -12.61 12.58
C LYS A 192 0.81 -11.81 12.64
N PRO A 193 1.96 -12.31 12.14
CA PRO A 193 3.24 -11.58 12.22
C PRO A 193 3.18 -10.20 11.57
N PHE A 194 2.46 -10.07 10.46
CA PHE A 194 2.30 -8.80 9.76
C PHE A 194 1.25 -7.91 10.43
N SER A 195 0.18 -8.47 11.02
CA SER A 195 -0.81 -7.68 11.75
C SER A 195 -0.23 -6.95 12.98
N GLU A 196 0.80 -7.53 13.60
CA GLU A 196 1.45 -6.97 14.79
C GLU A 196 2.46 -5.86 14.45
N ALA A 197 3.32 -6.08 13.44
CA ALA A 197 4.39 -5.15 13.10
C ALA A 197 4.11 -4.28 11.86
N GLY A 198 3.31 -4.78 10.92
CA GLY A 198 3.10 -4.20 9.59
C GLY A 198 2.69 -2.72 9.60
N PRO A 199 1.68 -2.29 10.38
CA PRO A 199 1.29 -0.89 10.43
C PRO A 199 2.42 0.04 10.88
N ALA A 200 3.27 -0.37 11.82
CA ALA A 200 4.41 0.42 12.27
C ALA A 200 5.52 0.45 11.21
N ILE A 201 5.78 -0.69 10.55
CA ILE A 201 6.74 -0.82 9.46
C ILE A 201 6.38 0.10 8.29
N VAL A 202 5.11 0.10 7.85
CA VAL A 202 4.65 0.92 6.71
C VAL A 202 4.79 2.40 7.03
N ARG A 203 4.41 2.83 8.23
CA ARG A 203 4.61 4.23 8.67
C ARG A 203 6.09 4.62 8.66
N ARG A 204 6.97 3.73 9.14
CA ARG A 204 8.42 3.97 9.10
C ARG A 204 8.96 4.06 7.68
N ALA A 205 8.49 3.19 6.78
CA ALA A 205 8.93 3.17 5.37
C ALA A 205 8.51 4.42 4.58
N MET A 206 7.50 5.14 5.06
CA MET A 206 7.03 6.40 4.49
C MET A 206 7.81 7.63 4.98
N SER A 207 8.51 7.50 6.12
CA SER A 207 9.27 8.57 6.77
C SER A 207 10.65 8.76 6.13
#